data_AF-A0A7J7M2Z5-F1
#
_entry.id   AF-A0A7J7M2Z5-F1
#
_cell.length_a   1.000
_cell.length_b   1.000
_cell.length_c   1.000
_cell.angle_alpha   90.00
_cell.angle_beta   90.00
_cell.angle_gamma   90.00
#
_symmetry.space_group_name_H-M   'P 1'
#
loop_
_entity.id
_entity.type
_entity.pdbx_description
1 polymer ?
#
loop_
_entity_poly.entity_id
_entity_poly.type
_entity_poly.pdbx_seq_one_letter_code
_entity_poly.pdbx_strand_id
1 'polypeptide(L)'
;MRKGDPTSISSLANFIKSQFGKLDILVNNAGDFGVVIDPENFRAKGGFNFIPDFENAEKTMEIMKQPYYKAEECLKINYYGMKNIAEALLPLLQLSNSARYLYNEKVRVQLTVIDNLTEEYLDDLLQCFLKDFKEDMLESNGWPIPIFAYKLSYVMINAYTGNSQNCKSIVLIP
;
A
#
# COMPACT_ATOMS: atom_id res chain seq x y z
N MET A 1 -13.11 9.78 7.50
CA MET A 1 -11.90 9.21 8.10
C MET A 1 -10.71 9.58 7.22
N ARG A 2 -9.61 10.08 7.79
CA ARG A 2 -8.35 10.28 7.05
C ARG A 2 -7.44 9.07 7.31
N LYS A 3 -7.06 8.36 6.25
CA LYS A 3 -6.17 7.19 6.36
C LYS A 3 -4.76 7.67 6.73
N GLY A 4 -4.16 7.06 7.76
CA GLY A 4 -2.85 7.44 8.29
C GLY A 4 -2.85 8.58 9.32
N ASP A 5 -4.02 9.10 9.72
CA ASP A 5 -4.15 10.03 10.86
C ASP A 5 -4.50 9.28 12.15
N PRO A 6 -3.61 9.24 13.17
CA PRO A 6 -3.85 8.49 14.41
C PRO A 6 -5.14 8.89 15.12
N THR A 7 -5.49 10.18 15.13
CA THR A 7 -6.71 10.68 15.79
C THR A 7 -7.96 10.19 15.06
N SER A 8 -7.98 10.25 13.72
CA SER A 8 -9.09 9.71 12.93
C SER A 8 -9.23 8.19 13.09
N ILE A 9 -8.14 7.44 13.23
CA ILE A 9 -8.16 5.98 13.43
C ILE A 9 -8.72 5.64 14.81
N SER A 10 -8.21 6.28 15.87
CA SER A 10 -8.70 6.08 17.24
C SER A 10 -10.17 6.44 17.38
N SER A 11 -10.60 7.57 16.78
CA SER A 11 -12.00 7.99 16.77
C SER A 11 -12.90 6.95 16.10
N LEU A 12 -12.45 6.34 15.00
CA LEU A 12 -13.18 5.25 14.34
C LEU A 12 -13.30 4.02 15.22
N ALA A 13 -12.19 3.57 15.83
CA ALA A 13 -12.21 2.41 16.72
C ALA A 13 -13.17 2.61 17.91
N ASN A 14 -13.13 3.79 18.52
CA ASN A 14 -14.04 4.17 19.60
C ASN A 14 -15.50 4.18 19.14
N PHE A 15 -15.77 4.77 17.97
CA PHE A 15 -17.11 4.78 17.40
C PHE A 15 -17.65 3.36 17.19
N ILE A 16 -16.87 2.48 16.56
CA ILE A 16 -17.30 1.09 16.32
C ILE A 16 -17.54 0.35 17.64
N LYS A 17 -16.61 0.50 18.59
CA LYS A 17 -16.73 -0.09 19.92
C LYS A 17 -18.02 0.37 20.64
N SER A 18 -18.30 1.66 20.62
CA SER A 18 -19.46 2.23 21.31
C SER A 18 -20.78 1.90 20.63
N GLN A 19 -20.83 1.86 19.30
CA GLN A 19 -22.08 1.65 18.55
C GLN A 19 -22.39 0.17 18.32
N PHE A 20 -21.38 -0.66 18.10
CA PHE A 20 -21.56 -2.04 17.65
C PHE A 20 -20.91 -3.08 18.58
N GLY A 21 -19.96 -2.67 19.42
CA GLY A 21 -19.25 -3.56 20.35
C GLY A 21 -18.24 -4.51 19.70
N LYS A 22 -18.28 -4.69 18.37
CA LYS A 22 -17.40 -5.56 17.60
C LYS A 22 -17.28 -5.10 16.14
N LEU A 23 -16.41 -5.75 15.38
CA LEU A 23 -16.29 -5.58 13.93
C LEU A 23 -16.24 -6.96 13.26
N ASP A 24 -17.10 -7.21 12.27
CA ASP A 24 -17.11 -8.49 11.56
C ASP A 24 -16.27 -8.44 10.26
N ILE A 25 -16.25 -7.30 9.56
CA ILE A 25 -15.57 -7.16 8.27
C ILE A 25 -14.80 -5.85 8.24
N LEU A 26 -13.50 -5.91 7.90
CA LEU A 26 -12.67 -4.76 7.58
C LEU A 26 -12.21 -4.85 6.12
N VAL A 27 -12.57 -3.86 5.31
CA VAL A 27 -12.12 -3.75 3.91
C VAL A 27 -11.17 -2.57 3.77
N ASN A 28 -9.88 -2.85 3.58
CA ASN A 28 -8.84 -1.85 3.41
C ASN A 28 -8.61 -1.55 1.92
N ASN A 29 -9.50 -0.73 1.33
CA ASN A 29 -9.50 -0.44 -0.11
C ASN A 29 -8.75 0.84 -0.50
N ALA A 30 -8.52 1.77 0.44
CA ALA A 30 -7.93 3.07 0.10
C ALA A 30 -6.45 2.91 -0.31
N GLY A 31 -6.08 3.45 -1.47
CA GLY A 31 -4.71 3.45 -1.97
C GLY A 31 -4.42 4.64 -2.88
N ASP A 32 -3.14 4.99 -3.00
CA ASP A 32 -2.60 6.00 -3.90
C ASP A 32 -1.52 5.32 -4.77
N PHE A 33 -1.46 5.62 -6.07
CA PHE A 33 -0.45 5.08 -6.99
C PHE A 33 0.94 5.72 -6.80
N GLY A 34 1.05 6.79 -6.01
CA GLY A 34 2.30 7.48 -5.76
C GLY A 34 2.86 8.16 -6.99
N VAL A 35 1.99 8.68 -7.86
CA VAL A 35 2.38 9.39 -9.07
C VAL A 35 1.54 10.65 -9.28
N VAL A 36 2.10 11.61 -9.99
CA VAL A 36 1.39 12.71 -10.65
C VAL A 36 1.18 12.32 -12.09
N ILE A 37 -0.06 12.41 -12.57
CA ILE A 37 -0.43 12.09 -13.95
C ILE A 37 -0.54 13.40 -14.73
N ASP A 38 0.11 13.47 -15.88
CA ASP A 38 -0.16 14.51 -16.88
C ASP A 38 -1.48 14.18 -17.58
N PRO A 39 -2.54 14.99 -17.40
CA PRO A 39 -3.86 14.68 -17.91
C PRO A 39 -3.96 14.73 -19.44
N GLU A 40 -3.15 15.57 -20.09
CA GLU A 40 -3.18 15.71 -21.55
C GLU A 40 -2.50 14.52 -22.20
N ASN A 41 -1.30 14.18 -21.73
CA ASN A 41 -0.56 13.01 -22.20
C ASN A 41 -1.29 11.69 -21.86
N PHE A 42 -1.90 11.61 -20.67
CA PHE A 42 -2.73 10.46 -20.30
C PHE A 42 -3.89 10.27 -21.27
N ARG A 43 -4.64 11.33 -21.58
CA ARG A 43 -5.77 11.27 -22.52
C ARG A 43 -5.30 10.95 -23.94
N ALA A 44 -4.22 11.58 -24.40
CA ALA A 44 -3.67 11.36 -25.73
C ALA A 44 -3.20 9.90 -25.95
N LYS A 45 -2.71 9.25 -24.89
CA LYS A 45 -2.20 7.86 -24.93
C LYS A 45 -3.24 6.82 -24.52
N GLY A 46 -4.54 7.15 -24.59
CA GLY A 46 -5.64 6.19 -24.42
C GLY A 46 -6.32 6.18 -23.05
N GLY A 47 -5.95 7.08 -22.15
CA GLY A 47 -6.59 7.24 -20.84
C GLY A 47 -6.55 5.97 -20.01
N PHE A 48 -7.70 5.54 -19.48
CA PHE A 48 -7.80 4.31 -18.67
C PHE A 48 -7.47 3.02 -19.43
N ASN A 49 -7.32 3.07 -20.77
CA ASN A 49 -6.83 1.95 -21.56
C ASN A 49 -5.29 1.95 -21.68
N PHE A 50 -4.60 2.94 -21.11
CA PHE A 50 -3.15 2.96 -21.04
C PHE A 50 -2.65 1.79 -20.20
N ILE A 51 -1.80 0.96 -20.81
CA ILE A 51 -1.07 -0.09 -20.12
C ILE A 51 0.34 0.45 -19.87
N PRO A 52 0.74 0.67 -18.59
CA PRO A 52 2.09 1.10 -18.28
C PRO A 52 3.10 0.08 -18.81
N ASP A 53 4.03 0.55 -19.62
CA ASP A 53 5.19 -0.23 -20.05
C ASP A 53 6.27 -0.07 -18.98
N PHE A 54 6.40 -1.07 -18.13
CA PHE A 54 7.39 -1.09 -17.05
C PHE A 54 8.77 -1.54 -17.52
N GLU A 55 8.90 -2.03 -18.75
CA GLU A 55 10.19 -2.36 -19.36
C GLU A 55 10.79 -1.15 -20.09
N ASN A 56 9.92 -0.25 -20.60
CA ASN A 56 10.31 1.04 -21.15
C ASN A 56 9.85 2.20 -20.25
N ALA A 57 10.65 2.49 -19.22
CA ALA A 57 10.35 3.51 -18.21
C ALA A 57 10.13 4.90 -18.81
N GLU A 58 10.84 5.29 -19.88
CA GLU A 58 10.73 6.63 -20.50
C GLU A 58 9.29 6.93 -20.96
N LYS A 59 8.66 6.00 -21.69
CA LYS A 59 7.29 6.19 -22.20
C LYS A 59 6.25 6.33 -21.08
N THR A 60 6.47 5.62 -19.98
CA THR A 60 5.59 5.67 -18.81
C THR A 60 5.85 6.95 -18.00
N MET A 61 7.10 7.42 -17.93
CA MET A 61 7.48 8.67 -17.25
C MET A 61 6.98 9.94 -17.95
N GLU A 62 6.72 9.89 -19.27
CA GLU A 62 6.04 10.97 -20.00
C GLU A 62 4.60 11.21 -19.51
N ILE A 63 3.94 10.19 -18.95
CA ILE A 63 2.56 10.27 -18.46
C ILE A 63 2.50 10.39 -16.95
N MET A 64 3.34 9.62 -16.26
CA MET A 64 3.29 9.43 -14.82
C MET A 64 4.66 9.73 -14.23
N LYS A 65 4.74 10.76 -13.40
CA LYS A 65 5.95 11.08 -12.65
C LYS A 65 5.76 10.67 -11.21
N GLN A 66 6.75 10.00 -10.63
CA GLN A 66 6.80 9.75 -9.20
C GLN A 66 7.72 10.82 -8.59
N PRO A 67 7.21 11.93 -8.03
CA PRO A 67 8.02 12.79 -7.18
C PRO A 67 8.12 12.20 -5.77
N TYR A 68 9.18 12.56 -5.03
CA TYR A 68 9.42 12.07 -3.66
C TYR A 68 8.20 12.20 -2.74
N TYR A 69 7.56 13.38 -2.70
CA TYR A 69 6.40 13.59 -1.82
C TYR A 69 5.23 12.64 -2.16
N LYS A 70 5.06 12.25 -3.43
CA LYS A 70 4.05 11.25 -3.81
C LYS A 70 4.45 9.84 -3.42
N ALA A 71 5.73 9.51 -3.45
CA ALA A 71 6.21 8.25 -2.91
C ALA A 71 5.95 8.15 -1.39
N GLU A 72 6.24 9.23 -0.64
CA GLU A 72 5.92 9.30 0.79
C GLU A 72 4.41 9.21 1.07
N GLU A 73 3.58 9.97 0.35
CA GLU A 73 2.12 9.90 0.48
C GLU A 73 1.58 8.49 0.18
N CYS A 74 2.09 7.86 -0.87
CA CYS A 74 1.76 6.49 -1.25
C CYS A 74 2.08 5.50 -0.12
N LEU A 75 3.29 5.52 0.42
CA LEU A 75 3.68 4.61 1.51
C LEU A 75 2.87 4.88 2.79
N LYS A 76 2.62 6.15 3.10
CA LYS A 76 1.80 6.57 4.24
C LYS A 76 0.37 6.06 4.14
N ILE A 77 -0.23 6.08 2.96
CA ILE A 77 -1.61 5.63 2.74
C ILE A 77 -1.66 4.11 2.59
N ASN A 78 -0.85 3.55 1.71
CA ASN A 78 -0.98 2.15 1.28
C ASN A 78 -0.47 1.19 2.34
N TYR A 79 0.69 1.47 2.95
CA TYR A 79 1.30 0.59 3.94
C TYR A 79 0.99 1.02 5.38
N TYR A 80 1.53 2.15 5.84
CA TYR A 80 1.39 2.56 7.25
C TYR A 80 -0.06 2.80 7.65
N GLY A 81 -0.83 3.51 6.80
CA GLY A 81 -2.25 3.75 7.03
C GLY A 81 -3.07 2.46 7.03
N MET A 82 -2.67 1.46 6.25
CA MET A 82 -3.30 0.13 6.25
C MET A 82 -3.02 -0.59 7.58
N LYS A 83 -1.73 -0.71 7.92
CA LYS A 83 -1.24 -1.38 9.13
C LYS A 83 -1.86 -0.78 10.39
N ASN A 84 -1.80 0.55 10.54
CA ASN A 84 -2.33 1.23 11.72
C ASN A 84 -3.85 1.04 11.89
N ILE A 85 -4.62 0.98 10.80
CA ILE A 85 -6.06 0.70 10.86
C ILE A 85 -6.29 -0.75 11.28
N ALA A 86 -5.55 -1.70 10.69
CA ALA A 86 -5.66 -3.11 11.02
C ALA A 86 -5.36 -3.34 12.51
N GLU A 87 -4.27 -2.79 13.03
CA GLU A 87 -3.87 -2.90 14.43
C GLU A 87 -4.90 -2.26 15.38
N ALA A 88 -5.38 -1.07 15.07
CA ALA A 88 -6.36 -0.37 15.92
C ALA A 88 -7.72 -1.09 15.98
N LEU A 89 -8.11 -1.79 14.91
CA LEU A 89 -9.39 -2.49 14.83
C LEU A 89 -9.29 -3.99 15.14
N LEU A 90 -8.08 -4.54 15.26
CA LEU A 90 -7.85 -5.95 15.59
C LEU A 90 -8.58 -6.40 16.86
N PRO A 91 -8.58 -5.64 17.98
CA PRO A 91 -9.31 -6.06 19.18
C PRO A 91 -10.82 -6.20 18.95
N LEU A 92 -11.39 -5.42 18.03
CA LEU A 92 -12.83 -5.48 17.69
C LEU A 92 -13.13 -6.62 16.73
N LEU A 93 -12.20 -6.93 15.82
CA LEU A 93 -12.27 -8.09 14.93
C LEU A 93 -12.23 -9.40 15.70
N GLN A 94 -11.39 -9.48 16.74
CA GLN A 94 -11.27 -10.67 17.61
C GLN A 94 -12.55 -11.00 18.39
N LEU A 95 -13.49 -10.06 18.51
CA LEU A 95 -14.81 -10.29 19.12
C LEU A 95 -15.81 -10.92 18.14
N SER A 96 -15.48 -11.00 16.84
CA SER A 96 -16.30 -11.64 15.83
C SER A 96 -15.87 -13.09 15.62
N ASN A 97 -16.86 -14.00 15.66
CA ASN A 97 -16.66 -15.42 15.32
C ASN A 97 -16.46 -15.65 13.80
N SER A 98 -16.63 -14.62 12.97
CA SER A 98 -16.54 -14.71 11.51
C SER A 98 -15.76 -13.53 10.92
N ALA A 99 -14.74 -13.07 11.65
CA ALA A 99 -13.93 -11.92 11.27
C ALA A 99 -13.31 -12.10 9.88
N ARG A 100 -13.42 -11.08 9.02
CA ARG A 100 -12.78 -11.04 7.69
C ARG A 100 -12.03 -9.74 7.50
N TYR A 101 -10.78 -9.84 7.05
CA TYR A 101 -9.98 -8.69 6.64
C TYR A 101 -9.69 -8.81 5.15
N LEU A 102 -10.15 -7.83 4.38
CA LEU A 102 -10.02 -7.83 2.93
C LEU A 102 -9.17 -6.63 2.54
N TYR A 103 -8.20 -6.86 1.67
CA TYR A 103 -7.47 -5.78 1.00
C TYR A 103 -7.63 -5.93 -0.50
N ASN A 104 -7.55 -4.84 -1.25
CA ASN A 104 -7.74 -4.87 -2.69
C ASN A 104 -6.48 -5.40 -3.39
N GLU A 105 -6.51 -6.67 -3.81
CA GLU A 105 -5.42 -7.39 -4.51
C GLU A 105 -5.31 -7.06 -6.01
N LYS A 106 -6.06 -6.07 -6.56
CA LYS A 106 -6.17 -5.86 -8.01
C LYS A 106 -4.87 -5.57 -8.78
N VAL A 107 -3.72 -5.55 -8.11
CA VAL A 107 -2.42 -5.62 -8.79
C VAL A 107 -1.64 -6.81 -8.25
N ARG A 108 -1.74 -7.94 -8.95
CA ARG A 108 -0.69 -8.98 -8.90
C ARG A 108 0.58 -8.39 -9.49
N VAL A 109 1.33 -7.65 -8.69
CA VAL A 109 2.72 -7.38 -9.03
C VAL A 109 3.42 -8.73 -8.90
N GLN A 110 3.93 -9.26 -10.01
CA GLN A 110 4.87 -10.38 -10.00
C GLN A 110 6.19 -9.91 -9.38
N LEU A 111 6.18 -9.59 -8.09
CA LEU A 111 7.38 -9.63 -7.29
C LEU A 111 7.46 -11.06 -6.85
N THR A 112 8.38 -11.80 -7.47
CA THR A 112 8.77 -13.15 -7.07
C THR A 112 8.84 -13.13 -5.55
N VAL A 113 7.88 -13.77 -4.90
CA VAL A 113 7.78 -13.78 -3.44
C VAL A 113 9.07 -14.45 -2.99
N ILE A 114 10.02 -13.63 -2.52
CA ILE A 114 11.23 -14.16 -1.91
C ILE A 114 10.74 -14.79 -0.62
N ASP A 115 10.78 -16.12 -0.57
CA ASP A 115 10.49 -16.86 0.65
C ASP A 115 11.42 -16.33 1.76
N ASN A 116 10.84 -16.04 2.93
CA ASN A 116 11.50 -15.50 4.14
C ASN A 116 11.76 -13.98 4.19
N LEU A 117 10.99 -13.14 3.47
CA LEU A 117 10.99 -11.70 3.73
C LEU A 117 10.46 -11.39 5.15
N THR A 118 11.31 -10.83 6.01
CA THR A 118 10.92 -10.32 7.33
C THR A 118 10.39 -8.90 7.20
N GLU A 119 9.54 -8.48 8.14
CA GLU A 119 9.06 -7.09 8.23
C GLU A 119 10.23 -6.10 8.38
N GLU A 120 11.23 -6.46 9.18
CA GLU A 120 12.45 -5.67 9.39
C GLU A 120 13.24 -5.44 8.10
N TYR A 121 13.48 -6.49 7.31
CA TYR A 121 14.18 -6.35 6.03
C TYR A 121 13.42 -5.44 5.06
N LEU A 122 12.09 -5.54 5.03
CA LEU A 122 11.27 -4.71 4.16
C LEU A 122 11.22 -3.26 4.65
N ASP A 123 11.20 -3.03 5.97
CA ASP A 123 11.28 -1.68 6.55
C ASP A 123 12.64 -1.04 6.22
N ASP A 124 13.74 -1.79 6.29
CA ASP A 124 15.08 -1.34 5.87
C ASP A 124 15.12 -1.01 4.37
N LEU A 125 14.56 -1.87 3.53
CA LEU A 125 14.47 -1.64 2.08
C LEU A 125 13.67 -0.36 1.77
N LEU A 126 12.57 -0.12 2.50
CA LEU A 126 11.76 1.08 2.37
C LEU A 126 12.54 2.33 2.80
N GLN A 127 13.31 2.26 3.88
CA GLN A 127 14.15 3.38 4.33
C GLN A 127 15.27 3.68 3.33
N CYS A 128 15.93 2.65 2.78
CA CYS A 128 16.91 2.80 1.72
C CYS A 128 16.31 3.46 0.48
N PHE A 129 15.15 2.97 0.02
CA PHE A 129 14.45 3.57 -1.12
C PHE A 129 14.13 5.06 -0.88
N LEU A 130 13.56 5.41 0.28
CA LEU A 130 13.22 6.80 0.59
C LEU A 130 14.44 7.70 0.70
N LYS A 131 15.55 7.18 1.25
CA LYS A 131 16.81 7.91 1.33
C LYS A 131 17.35 8.20 -0.07
N ASP A 132 17.48 7.16 -0.89
CA ASP A 132 18.01 7.28 -2.25
C ASP A 132 17.14 8.18 -3.11
N PHE A 133 15.82 8.15 -2.92
CA PHE A 133 14.91 9.07 -3.59
C PHE A 133 15.20 10.52 -3.20
N LYS A 134 15.30 10.80 -1.91
CA LYS A 134 15.55 12.15 -1.41
C LYS A 134 16.89 12.71 -1.88
N GLU A 135 17.86 11.83 -2.12
CA GLU A 135 19.20 12.16 -2.62
C GLU A 135 19.31 12.18 -4.16
N ASP A 136 18.20 11.97 -4.89
CA ASP A 136 18.15 11.87 -6.36
C ASP A 136 19.00 10.72 -6.94
N MET A 137 19.12 9.63 -6.18
CA MET A 137 19.97 8.47 -6.48
C MET A 137 19.18 7.24 -6.96
N LEU A 138 17.90 7.40 -7.33
CA LEU A 138 17.07 6.25 -7.74
C LEU A 138 17.64 5.52 -8.95
N GLU A 139 17.86 6.24 -10.04
CA GLU A 139 18.36 5.66 -11.29
C GLU A 139 19.78 5.11 -11.12
N SER A 140 20.66 5.87 -10.46
CA SER A 140 22.06 5.47 -10.24
C SER A 140 22.19 4.22 -9.38
N ASN A 141 21.27 4.03 -8.42
CA ASN A 141 21.24 2.84 -7.55
C ASN A 141 20.35 1.73 -8.13
N GLY A 142 19.85 1.89 -9.36
CA GLY A 142 19.13 0.85 -10.09
C GLY A 142 17.71 0.60 -9.59
N TRP A 143 17.10 1.55 -8.88
CA TRP A 143 15.72 1.43 -8.44
C TRP A 143 14.78 1.41 -9.66
N PRO A 144 13.82 0.47 -9.73
CA PRO A 144 12.83 0.48 -10.79
C PRO A 144 11.99 1.75 -10.69
N ILE A 145 11.76 2.44 -11.80
CA ILE A 145 10.85 3.59 -11.89
C ILE A 145 10.04 3.49 -13.19
N PRO A 146 8.84 4.09 -13.28
CA PRO A 146 8.08 4.75 -12.21
C PRO A 146 7.21 3.76 -11.39
N ILE A 147 6.54 4.26 -10.33
CA ILE A 147 5.51 3.54 -9.55
C ILE A 147 6.09 2.52 -8.53
N PHE A 148 7.38 2.62 -8.19
CA PHE A 148 8.00 1.66 -7.27
C PHE A 148 7.50 1.80 -5.83
N ALA A 149 7.24 3.02 -5.34
CA ALA A 149 6.63 3.21 -4.02
C ALA A 149 5.30 2.44 -3.86
N TYR A 150 4.48 2.41 -4.92
CA TYR A 150 3.26 1.61 -4.96
C TYR A 150 3.59 0.12 -4.92
N LYS A 151 4.44 -0.39 -5.82
CA LYS A 151 4.84 -1.81 -5.85
C LYS A 151 5.40 -2.28 -4.50
N LEU A 152 6.29 -1.49 -3.90
CA LEU A 152 6.88 -1.77 -2.60
C LEU A 152 5.81 -1.81 -1.50
N SER A 153 4.87 -0.85 -1.49
CA SER A 153 3.77 -0.86 -0.52
C SER A 153 2.94 -2.15 -0.57
N TYR A 154 2.74 -2.72 -1.75
CA TYR A 154 2.01 -4.00 -1.91
C TYR A 154 2.79 -5.19 -1.38
N VAL A 155 4.10 -5.28 -1.62
CA VAL A 155 4.93 -6.34 -1.02
C VAL A 155 4.86 -6.28 0.50
N MET A 156 4.93 -5.07 1.06
CA MET A 156 4.90 -4.91 2.52
C MET A 156 3.54 -5.25 3.12
N ILE A 157 2.44 -4.94 2.44
CA ILE A 157 1.10 -5.43 2.82
C ILE A 157 1.05 -6.96 2.79
N ASN A 158 1.57 -7.58 1.73
CA ASN A 158 1.56 -9.04 1.59
C ASN A 158 2.39 -9.74 2.66
N ALA A 159 3.59 -9.22 2.95
CA ALA A 159 4.42 -9.74 4.02
C ALA A 159 3.77 -9.57 5.40
N TYR A 160 3.18 -8.40 5.67
CA TYR A 160 2.45 -8.14 6.92
C TYR A 160 1.29 -9.11 7.13
N THR A 161 0.46 -9.30 6.10
CA THR A 161 -0.71 -10.20 6.18
C THR A 161 -0.34 -11.68 6.22
N GLY A 162 0.71 -12.10 5.51
CA GLY A 162 1.19 -13.48 5.46
C GLY A 162 1.93 -13.94 6.72
N ASN A 163 2.73 -13.05 7.33
CA ASN A 163 3.52 -13.39 8.52
C ASN A 163 2.78 -13.15 9.86
N SER A 164 1.71 -12.37 9.86
CA SER A 164 0.97 -12.07 11.10
C SER A 164 0.23 -13.31 11.60
N GLN A 165 0.74 -13.93 12.68
CA GLN A 165 0.07 -15.02 13.39
C GLN A 165 -1.33 -14.63 13.90
N ASN A 166 -1.60 -13.33 14.03
CA ASN A 166 -2.88 -12.76 14.47
C ASN A 166 -3.94 -12.71 13.37
N CYS A 167 -3.57 -13.00 12.12
CA CYS A 167 -4.45 -12.93 10.95
C CYS A 167 -4.82 -14.31 10.37
N LYS A 168 -4.65 -15.40 11.11
CA LYS A 168 -4.88 -16.77 10.59
C LYS A 168 -6.34 -17.11 10.25
N SER A 169 -7.31 -16.26 10.61
CA SER A 169 -8.72 -16.38 10.23
C SER A 169 -9.11 -15.52 9.02
N ILE A 170 -8.16 -14.79 8.45
CA ILE A 170 -8.41 -13.79 7.43
C ILE A 170 -8.39 -14.45 6.05
N VAL A 171 -9.58 -14.58 5.47
CA VAL A 171 -9.75 -15.06 4.10
C VAL A 171 -9.35 -13.94 3.14
N LEU A 172 -8.21 -14.10 2.49
CA LEU A 172 -7.87 -13.39 1.27
C LEU A 172 -8.82 -13.91 0.17
N ILE A 173 -9.70 -13.05 -0.35
CA ILE A 173 -10.56 -13.43 -1.48
C ILE A 173 -9.85 -12.97 -2.75
N PRO A 174 -9.60 -13.88 -3.72
CA PRO A 174 -8.87 -13.59 -4.96
C PRO A 174 -9.58 -12.61 -5.90
#